data_AF-A0A2R4MJQ1-F1
#
_entry.id   AF-A0A2R4MJQ1-F1
#
_cell.length_a   1.000
_cell.length_b   1.000
_cell.length_c   1.000
_cell.angle_alpha   90.00
_cell.angle_beta   90.00
_cell.angle_gamma   90.00
#
_symmetry.space_group_name_H-M   'P 1'
#
loop_
_entity.id
_entity.type
_entity.pdbx_description
1 polymer ?
#
loop_
_entity_poly.entity_id
_entity_poly.type
_entity_poly.pdbx_seq_one_letter_code
_entity_poly.pdbx_strand_id
1 'polypeptide(L)'
;MKHLLLAGALALFSTPALAALEICNNTAQSLSLAIGYASEDEWVSEGWWNIAAGECKTTVSGDLKSRYYYYHAMASGTPFASGDFTFCTTNEAFSIDDDENCAARGYETTGFRKLDTGETATHFTLTLNDNRDSEKDARAKPTSSSGTAPGTYGDPYSDNVILQGCSNDGERQCNFHAGGTNFFVFDDGRTPQLAFTVMEALDPGTPLFIDGDLEAIYDRTADMVLRDVTVRPWTEYDALLNKLQGQWYSEDDPNSQFTVLGAERENTYEGSFSGVDYLWVSDRCDRFEGEGPYLYAREEESGESYCYQLSYVDQRQLELMYLPSGNILRYRKLD
;
A
#
# COMPACT_ATOMS: atom_id res chain seq x y z
N MET A 1 27.93 -45.60 49.21
CA MET A 1 27.60 -44.16 49.13
C MET A 1 26.69 -43.97 47.93
N LYS A 2 25.51 -43.37 48.12
CA LYS A 2 24.37 -43.35 47.21
C LYS A 2 24.44 -42.05 46.38
N HIS A 3 24.67 -42.14 45.07
CA HIS A 3 24.67 -40.96 44.21
C HIS A 3 23.23 -40.60 43.83
N LEU A 4 22.74 -39.47 44.32
CA LEU A 4 21.46 -38.88 43.97
C LEU A 4 21.64 -38.06 42.68
N LEU A 5 20.98 -38.49 41.60
CA LEU A 5 20.83 -37.70 40.38
C LEU A 5 19.71 -36.67 40.61
N LEU A 6 20.06 -35.38 40.64
CA LEU A 6 19.09 -34.29 40.61
C LEU A 6 18.80 -33.93 39.14
N ALA A 7 17.67 -34.40 38.62
CA ALA A 7 17.12 -33.93 37.36
C ALA A 7 16.42 -32.59 37.62
N GLY A 8 17.03 -31.49 37.18
CA GLY A 8 16.40 -30.16 37.19
C GLY A 8 15.29 -30.10 36.15
N ALA A 9 14.04 -30.03 36.61
CA ALA A 9 12.89 -29.77 35.75
C ALA A 9 12.89 -28.29 35.34
N LEU A 10 13.15 -28.02 34.06
CA LEU A 10 12.96 -26.71 33.45
C LEU A 10 11.44 -26.51 33.24
N ALA A 11 10.81 -25.68 34.06
CA ALA A 11 9.43 -25.25 33.84
C ALA A 11 9.40 -24.21 32.71
N LEU A 12 8.91 -24.60 31.55
CA LEU A 12 8.57 -23.69 30.46
C LEU A 12 7.25 -23.00 30.81
N PHE A 13 7.30 -21.69 31.10
CA PHE A 13 6.10 -20.87 31.24
C PHE A 13 5.56 -20.57 29.84
N SER A 14 4.47 -21.22 29.47
CA SER A 14 3.68 -20.86 28.29
C SER A 14 2.86 -19.61 28.62
N THR A 15 3.22 -18.47 28.02
CA THR A 15 2.37 -17.28 28.06
C THR A 15 1.08 -17.56 27.26
N PRO A 16 -0.10 -17.20 27.78
CA PRO A 16 -1.35 -17.35 27.02
C PRO A 16 -1.24 -16.55 25.72
N ALA A 17 -1.52 -17.19 24.58
CA ALA A 17 -1.70 -16.49 23.32
C ALA A 17 -3.00 -15.69 23.42
N LEU A 18 -2.89 -14.37 23.43
CA LEU A 18 -4.04 -13.47 23.44
C LEU A 18 -4.65 -13.44 22.03
N ALA A 19 -5.83 -14.02 21.87
CA ALA A 19 -6.65 -13.89 20.67
C ALA A 19 -7.50 -12.63 20.79
N ALA A 20 -7.19 -11.59 20.00
CA ALA A 20 -7.87 -10.30 20.02
C ALA A 20 -7.48 -9.40 18.84
N LEU A 21 -8.31 -8.39 18.54
CA LEU A 21 -7.89 -7.23 17.78
C LEU A 21 -7.36 -6.19 18.76
N GLU A 22 -6.08 -5.85 18.64
CA GLU A 22 -5.43 -4.82 19.44
C GLU A 22 -5.06 -3.63 18.56
N ILE A 23 -5.36 -2.43 19.04
CA ILE A 23 -4.96 -1.20 18.38
C ILE A 23 -3.98 -0.46 19.28
N CYS A 24 -2.76 -0.30 18.79
CA CYS A 24 -1.68 0.39 19.47
C CYS A 24 -1.56 1.82 18.98
N ASN A 25 -1.38 2.74 19.90
CA ASN A 25 -1.14 4.15 19.62
C ASN A 25 0.35 4.44 19.80
N ASN A 26 1.10 4.49 18.72
CA ASN A 26 2.50 4.91 18.68
C ASN A 26 2.66 6.40 18.29
N THR A 27 1.60 7.20 18.50
CA THR A 27 1.63 8.66 18.34
C THR A 27 2.02 9.35 19.63
N ALA A 28 2.37 10.64 19.56
CA ALA A 28 2.56 11.47 20.75
C ALA A 28 1.25 11.95 21.41
N GLN A 29 0.08 11.73 20.80
CA GLN A 29 -1.21 12.22 21.27
C GLN A 29 -2.08 11.08 21.80
N SER A 30 -3.08 11.40 22.63
CA SER A 30 -4.14 10.42 22.93
C SER A 30 -5.11 10.33 21.76
N LEU A 31 -5.46 9.11 21.36
CA LEU A 31 -6.43 8.85 20.29
C LEU A 31 -7.76 8.36 20.86
N SER A 32 -8.87 8.85 20.30
CA SER A 32 -10.21 8.29 20.48
C SER A 32 -10.53 7.42 19.28
N LEU A 33 -10.80 6.14 19.51
CA LEU A 33 -10.92 5.13 18.46
C LEU A 33 -12.33 4.53 18.43
N ALA A 34 -12.85 4.28 17.23
CA ALA A 34 -14.00 3.43 16.96
C ALA A 34 -13.62 2.31 15.99
N ILE A 35 -14.30 1.16 16.11
CA ILE A 35 -14.13 -0.01 15.25
C ILE A 35 -15.48 -0.40 14.64
N GLY A 36 -15.48 -0.82 13.39
CA GLY A 36 -16.61 -1.41 12.68
C GLY A 36 -16.25 -2.81 12.20
N TYR A 37 -17.20 -3.76 12.27
CA TYR A 37 -16.99 -5.13 11.81
C TYR A 37 -18.31 -5.86 11.54
N ALA A 38 -18.25 -6.90 10.71
CA ALA A 38 -19.38 -7.79 10.51
C ALA A 38 -19.47 -8.81 11.67
N SER A 39 -20.66 -8.99 12.23
CA SER A 39 -21.01 -9.96 13.27
C SER A 39 -22.33 -10.64 12.93
N GLU A 40 -22.33 -11.96 12.74
CA GLU A 40 -23.54 -12.75 12.44
C GLU A 40 -24.37 -12.17 11.27
N ASP A 41 -23.69 -11.75 10.20
CA ASP A 41 -24.24 -11.12 9.00
C ASP A 41 -24.83 -9.70 9.19
N GLU A 42 -24.57 -9.07 10.34
CA GLU A 42 -24.94 -7.67 10.63
C GLU A 42 -23.68 -6.81 10.82
N TRP A 43 -23.72 -5.54 10.40
CA TRP A 43 -22.65 -4.59 10.67
C TRP A 43 -22.78 -4.05 12.08
N VAL A 44 -21.68 -4.04 12.82
CA VAL A 44 -21.61 -3.48 14.17
C VAL A 44 -20.52 -2.42 14.21
N SER A 45 -20.76 -1.34 14.93
CA SER A 45 -19.76 -0.33 15.24
C SER A 45 -19.72 -0.01 16.73
N GLU A 46 -18.52 0.09 17.28
CA GLU A 46 -18.27 0.29 18.70
C GLU A 46 -17.21 1.38 18.91
N GLY A 47 -17.28 2.09 20.03
CA GLY A 47 -16.36 3.17 20.39
C GLY A 47 -16.83 3.89 21.67
N TRP A 48 -16.27 5.01 22.09
CA TRP A 48 -14.91 5.47 21.79
C TRP A 48 -13.96 4.88 22.82
N TRP A 49 -12.94 4.15 22.37
CA TRP A 49 -11.80 3.84 23.23
C TRP A 49 -10.83 5.00 23.25
N ASN A 50 -10.39 5.39 24.44
CA ASN A 50 -9.28 6.34 24.56
C ASN A 50 -7.97 5.58 24.75
N ILE A 51 -7.05 5.75 23.81
CA ILE A 51 -5.74 5.10 23.78
C ILE A 51 -4.69 6.18 24.02
N ALA A 52 -4.05 6.17 25.18
CA ALA A 52 -2.98 7.13 25.47
C ALA A 52 -1.76 6.87 24.56
N ALA A 53 -0.89 7.88 24.41
CA ALA A 53 0.37 7.75 23.68
C ALA A 53 1.19 6.57 24.23
N GLY A 54 1.65 5.69 23.34
CA GLY A 54 2.39 4.48 23.66
C GLY A 54 1.58 3.33 24.26
N GLU A 55 0.26 3.45 24.39
CA GLU A 55 -0.61 2.37 24.88
C GLU A 55 -1.27 1.59 23.74
N CYS A 56 -1.71 0.37 24.04
CA CYS A 56 -2.59 -0.41 23.18
C CYS A 56 -3.93 -0.68 23.89
N LYS A 57 -5.00 -0.83 23.13
CA LYS A 57 -6.31 -1.32 23.61
C LYS A 57 -6.77 -2.49 22.77
N THR A 58 -7.29 -3.51 23.43
CA THR A 58 -8.08 -4.56 22.80
C THR A 58 -9.45 -3.99 22.44
N THR A 59 -9.76 -3.92 21.15
CA THR A 59 -11.04 -3.43 20.63
C THR A 59 -12.02 -4.55 20.33
N VAL A 60 -11.52 -5.70 19.89
CA VAL A 60 -12.33 -6.92 19.72
C VAL A 60 -11.70 -8.02 20.54
N SER A 61 -12.48 -8.60 21.45
CA SER A 61 -11.99 -9.65 22.36
C SER A 61 -12.26 -11.05 21.81
N GLY A 62 -11.31 -11.95 21.96
CA GLY A 62 -11.41 -13.33 21.48
C GLY A 62 -10.93 -13.49 20.04
N ASP A 63 -11.09 -14.71 19.51
CA ASP A 63 -10.69 -15.03 18.14
C ASP A 63 -11.40 -14.10 17.15
N LEU A 64 -10.63 -13.49 16.24
CA LEU A 64 -11.19 -12.72 15.14
C LEU A 64 -12.06 -13.62 14.26
N LYS A 65 -13.29 -13.16 14.01
CA LYS A 65 -14.31 -13.90 13.26
C LYS A 65 -14.47 -13.40 11.82
N SER A 66 -13.82 -12.29 11.50
CA SER A 66 -13.91 -11.59 10.22
C SER A 66 -12.52 -11.32 9.67
N ARG A 67 -12.34 -11.37 8.35
CA ARG A 67 -11.08 -10.96 7.71
C ARG A 67 -10.91 -9.44 7.74
N TYR A 68 -12.00 -8.73 7.51
CA TYR A 68 -12.02 -7.28 7.42
C TYR A 68 -12.60 -6.66 8.69
N TYR A 69 -11.87 -5.69 9.22
CA TYR A 69 -12.30 -4.76 10.25
C TYR A 69 -12.17 -3.34 9.69
N TYR A 70 -12.82 -2.38 10.34
CA TYR A 70 -12.84 -1.00 9.89
C TYR A 70 -12.55 -0.13 11.10
N TYR A 71 -11.76 0.92 10.96
CA TYR A 71 -11.42 1.77 12.10
C TYR A 71 -11.53 3.25 11.77
N HIS A 72 -11.94 4.02 12.77
CA HIS A 72 -11.90 5.48 12.76
C HIS A 72 -11.15 5.93 14.02
N ALA A 73 -10.17 6.80 13.87
CA ALA A 73 -9.45 7.39 14.99
C ALA A 73 -9.57 8.91 14.93
N MET A 74 -9.69 9.54 16.08
CA MET A 74 -9.63 10.99 16.26
C MET A 74 -8.51 11.36 17.23
N ALA A 75 -7.84 12.47 16.97
CA ALA A 75 -6.93 13.09 17.91
C ALA A 75 -7.48 14.47 18.28
N SER A 76 -7.78 14.69 19.57
CA SER A 76 -8.31 15.98 20.06
C SER A 76 -9.56 16.49 19.33
N GLY A 77 -10.43 15.58 18.86
CA GLY A 77 -11.68 15.90 18.15
C GLY A 77 -11.53 16.12 16.64
N THR A 78 -10.34 15.91 16.08
CA THR A 78 -10.08 15.94 14.63
C THR A 78 -9.84 14.51 14.12
N PRO A 79 -10.34 14.13 12.93
CA PRO A 79 -10.02 12.83 12.35
C PRO A 79 -8.51 12.63 12.21
N PHE A 80 -8.03 11.53 12.77
CA PHE A 80 -6.64 11.04 12.71
C PHE A 80 -6.50 9.87 11.71
N ALA A 81 -7.53 9.03 11.63
CA ALA A 81 -7.65 8.01 10.59
C ALA A 81 -9.12 7.87 10.21
N SER A 82 -9.42 8.04 8.93
CA SER A 82 -10.75 7.89 8.34
C SER A 82 -10.64 7.22 6.97
N GLY A 83 -11.77 6.80 6.41
CA GLY A 83 -11.84 6.21 5.08
C GLY A 83 -13.28 6.21 4.56
N ASP A 84 -13.50 5.56 3.42
CA ASP A 84 -14.76 5.69 2.67
C ASP A 84 -15.89 4.78 3.17
N PHE A 85 -15.61 3.83 4.06
CA PHE A 85 -16.63 2.93 4.60
C PHE A 85 -17.39 3.61 5.74
N THR A 86 -18.70 3.77 5.61
CA THR A 86 -19.48 4.54 6.58
C THR A 86 -20.10 3.65 7.65
N PHE A 87 -20.00 4.07 8.91
CA PHE A 87 -20.71 3.46 10.04
C PHE A 87 -21.43 4.54 10.87
N CYS A 88 -22.36 4.11 11.71
CA CYS A 88 -23.04 4.99 12.65
C CYS A 88 -22.22 5.20 13.93
N THR A 89 -22.09 6.44 14.40
CA THR A 89 -21.38 6.75 15.66
C THR A 89 -22.17 7.71 16.55
N THR A 90 -21.72 7.87 17.80
CA THR A 90 -22.23 8.90 18.72
C THR A 90 -21.08 9.70 19.34
N ASN A 91 -21.38 10.77 20.06
CA ASN A 91 -20.38 11.56 20.80
C ASN A 91 -19.94 10.95 22.14
N GLU A 92 -20.61 9.89 22.62
CA GLU A 92 -20.28 9.17 23.85
C GLU A 92 -19.84 7.74 23.52
N ALA A 93 -19.48 6.93 24.53
CA ALA A 93 -19.20 5.52 24.29
C ALA A 93 -20.47 4.79 23.80
N PHE A 94 -20.33 3.96 22.78
CA PHE A 94 -21.41 3.35 22.01
C PHE A 94 -21.09 1.93 21.54
N SER A 95 -22.17 1.21 21.26
CA SER A 95 -22.23 -0.01 20.45
C SER A 95 -23.52 0.12 19.64
N ILE A 96 -23.41 0.10 18.32
CA ILE A 96 -24.53 0.29 17.39
C ILE A 96 -24.51 -0.85 16.38
N ASP A 97 -25.62 -1.56 16.31
CA ASP A 97 -25.91 -2.53 15.25
C ASP A 97 -26.48 -1.79 14.03
N ASP A 98 -26.21 -2.29 12.83
CA ASP A 98 -26.59 -1.74 11.51
C ASP A 98 -25.92 -0.39 11.17
N ASP A 99 -25.33 -0.30 9.97
CA ASP A 99 -24.64 0.86 9.42
C ASP A 99 -25.54 1.75 8.54
N GLU A 100 -26.79 1.35 8.30
CA GLU A 100 -27.73 2.11 7.49
C GLU A 100 -28.52 3.19 8.25
N ASN A 101 -28.94 4.22 7.52
CA ASN A 101 -29.87 5.26 7.97
C ASN A 101 -29.48 5.97 9.30
N CYS A 102 -28.18 6.10 9.60
CA CYS A 102 -27.65 6.65 10.85
C CYS A 102 -28.35 7.94 11.29
N ALA A 103 -28.46 8.92 10.38
CA ALA A 103 -29.07 10.22 10.68
C ALA A 103 -30.56 10.12 11.06
N ALA A 104 -31.32 9.22 10.42
CA ALA A 104 -32.73 9.00 10.76
C ALA A 104 -32.90 8.31 12.13
N ARG A 105 -31.87 7.57 12.56
CA ARG A 105 -31.79 6.88 13.86
C ARG A 105 -31.18 7.77 14.95
N GLY A 106 -30.76 9.00 14.63
CA GLY A 106 -30.17 9.96 15.57
C GLY A 106 -28.66 9.80 15.79
N TYR A 107 -27.97 9.08 14.90
CA TYR A 107 -26.53 8.87 14.92
C TYR A 107 -25.81 9.73 13.87
N GLU A 108 -24.50 9.82 14.01
CA GLU A 108 -23.62 10.44 13.02
C GLU A 108 -23.16 9.41 11.99
N THR A 109 -23.05 9.81 10.72
CA THR A 109 -22.45 8.97 9.67
C THR A 109 -20.96 9.29 9.58
N THR A 110 -20.11 8.33 9.93
CA THR A 110 -18.66 8.53 10.06
C THR A 110 -17.91 7.58 9.14
N GLY A 111 -16.86 8.07 8.48
CA GLY A 111 -16.02 7.28 7.57
C GLY A 111 -14.88 6.52 8.27
N PHE A 112 -14.72 5.25 7.97
CA PHE A 112 -13.78 4.31 8.56
C PHE A 112 -12.82 3.77 7.49
N ARG A 113 -11.56 3.56 7.87
CA ARG A 113 -10.53 2.93 7.04
C ARG A 113 -10.61 1.42 7.17
N LYS A 114 -10.51 0.71 6.06
CA LYS A 114 -10.50 -0.76 6.03
C LYS A 114 -9.17 -1.31 6.55
N LEU A 115 -9.24 -2.33 7.38
CA LEU A 115 -8.15 -3.14 7.90
C LEU A 115 -8.35 -4.59 7.44
N ASP A 116 -7.39 -5.13 6.69
CA ASP A 116 -7.37 -6.55 6.33
C ASP A 116 -6.47 -7.30 7.32
N THR A 117 -7.07 -8.21 8.10
CA THR A 117 -6.36 -9.04 9.06
C THR A 117 -5.91 -10.38 8.47
N GLY A 118 -6.33 -10.70 7.25
CA GLY A 118 -6.11 -12.00 6.60
C GLY A 118 -7.22 -13.02 6.87
N GLU A 119 -7.30 -14.06 6.04
CA GLU A 119 -8.42 -15.02 6.05
C GLU A 119 -8.52 -15.89 7.32
N THR A 120 -7.40 -16.12 7.99
CA THR A 120 -7.32 -17.06 9.12
C THR A 120 -6.76 -16.43 10.38
N ALA A 121 -6.68 -15.10 10.45
CA ALA A 121 -6.16 -14.45 11.64
C ALA A 121 -7.10 -14.67 12.82
N THR A 122 -6.55 -15.12 13.95
CA THR A 122 -7.27 -15.22 15.23
C THR A 122 -6.93 -14.04 16.16
N HIS A 123 -5.89 -13.29 15.83
CA HIS A 123 -5.45 -12.07 16.49
C HIS A 123 -4.78 -11.15 15.47
N PHE A 124 -4.81 -9.85 15.74
CA PHE A 124 -4.14 -8.87 14.91
C PHE A 124 -3.82 -7.62 15.73
N THR A 125 -2.66 -7.02 15.50
CA THR A 125 -2.30 -5.73 16.11
C THR A 125 -2.11 -4.68 15.02
N LEU A 126 -2.96 -3.65 15.01
CA LEU A 126 -2.74 -2.46 14.21
C LEU A 126 -1.99 -1.43 15.05
N THR A 127 -0.87 -0.92 14.55
CA THR A 127 -0.17 0.21 15.19
C THR A 127 -0.44 1.49 14.43
N LEU A 128 -1.18 2.41 15.08
CA LEU A 128 -1.36 3.78 14.63
C LEU A 128 -0.12 4.57 14.99
N ASN A 129 0.70 4.84 13.99
CA ASN A 129 1.85 5.73 14.12
C ASN A 129 1.42 7.15 13.79
N ASP A 130 2.24 8.15 14.15
CA ASP A 130 2.07 9.55 13.72
C ASP A 130 2.12 9.65 12.18
N ASN A 131 1.03 9.26 11.51
CA ASN A 131 0.71 9.63 10.14
C ASN A 131 -0.21 10.82 10.22
N ARG A 132 0.28 11.98 9.76
CA ARG A 132 -0.53 13.18 9.56
C ARG A 132 -1.40 13.03 8.32
N ASP A 133 -2.27 12.03 8.28
CA ASP A 133 -3.37 12.02 7.33
C ASP A 133 -4.49 12.90 7.91
N SER A 134 -4.47 14.18 7.52
CA SER A 134 -5.50 15.25 7.69
C SER A 134 -5.16 16.41 8.63
N GLU A 135 -4.73 17.52 8.02
CA GLU A 135 -4.45 18.88 8.55
C GLU A 135 -5.51 19.52 9.49
N LYS A 136 -5.07 20.15 10.61
CA LYS A 136 -5.05 21.64 10.82
C LYS A 136 -4.72 22.10 12.26
N ASP A 137 -4.04 23.25 12.33
CA ASP A 137 -3.83 24.22 13.42
C ASP A 137 -2.79 24.00 14.56
N ALA A 138 -1.58 24.49 14.27
CA ALA A 138 -0.73 25.39 15.07
C ALA A 138 -0.68 25.29 16.63
N ARG A 139 0.52 25.02 17.18
CA ARG A 139 1.47 26.07 17.66
C ARG A 139 2.72 25.52 18.38
N ALA A 140 3.88 25.92 17.86
CA ALA A 140 5.20 26.18 18.49
C ALA A 140 6.05 25.05 19.15
N LYS A 141 7.11 24.65 18.40
CA LYS A 141 8.57 24.43 18.67
C LYS A 141 9.12 24.38 20.14
N PRO A 142 10.37 23.86 20.41
CA PRO A 142 11.48 23.47 19.51
C PRO A 142 12.16 22.10 19.84
N THR A 143 13.01 21.42 19.04
CA THR A 143 14.32 21.81 18.46
C THR A 143 14.89 20.70 17.55
N SER A 144 15.28 21.05 16.31
CA SER A 144 16.40 20.57 15.45
C SER A 144 16.81 19.08 15.36
N SER A 145 16.52 18.46 14.20
CA SER A 145 17.56 17.97 13.26
C SER A 145 16.99 17.70 11.86
N SER A 146 17.34 18.57 10.89
CA SER A 146 17.52 18.34 9.44
C SER A 146 16.55 17.48 8.58
N GLY A 147 15.38 17.08 9.07
CA GLY A 147 14.31 16.56 8.21
C GLY A 147 13.35 17.67 7.83
N THR A 148 13.16 17.90 6.54
CA THR A 148 12.06 18.75 6.04
C THR A 148 10.75 18.18 6.60
N ALA A 149 9.89 19.02 7.18
CA ALA A 149 8.62 18.55 7.73
C ALA A 149 7.67 18.09 6.60
N PRO A 150 6.80 17.10 6.81
CA PRO A 150 5.74 16.80 5.85
C PRO A 150 4.90 18.03 5.54
N GLY A 151 4.54 18.19 4.26
CA GLY A 151 3.74 19.32 3.78
C GLY A 151 4.58 20.56 3.44
N THR A 152 5.91 20.45 3.39
CA THR A 152 6.77 21.62 3.16
C THR A 152 6.82 22.01 1.69
N TYR A 153 6.78 21.01 0.80
CA TYR A 153 6.93 21.23 -0.65
C TYR A 153 5.70 20.84 -1.46
N GLY A 154 4.62 20.44 -0.80
CA GLY A 154 3.42 19.93 -1.46
C GLY A 154 2.57 19.09 -0.51
N ASP A 155 1.68 18.28 -1.04
CA ASP A 155 0.80 17.41 -0.23
C ASP A 155 1.58 16.20 0.30
N PRO A 156 1.54 15.89 1.62
CA PRO A 156 2.21 14.71 2.15
C PRO A 156 1.74 13.43 1.44
N TYR A 157 2.70 12.60 1.03
CA TYR A 157 2.42 11.34 0.36
C TYR A 157 3.46 10.28 0.70
N SER A 158 2.98 9.06 0.94
CA SER A 158 3.83 7.89 1.16
C SER A 158 3.16 6.68 0.52
N ASP A 159 3.92 5.85 -0.18
CA ASP A 159 3.38 4.70 -0.89
C ASP A 159 4.45 3.63 -1.17
N ASN A 160 3.98 2.43 -1.51
CA ASN A 160 4.78 1.36 -2.09
C ASN A 160 4.92 1.59 -3.60
N VAL A 161 6.15 1.67 -4.08
CA VAL A 161 6.46 1.97 -5.49
C VAL A 161 7.43 0.95 -6.07
N ILE A 162 7.57 0.95 -7.39
CA ILE A 162 8.61 0.20 -8.12
C ILE A 162 9.58 1.21 -8.74
N LEU A 163 10.86 1.12 -8.37
CA LEU A 163 11.89 1.97 -8.94
C LEU A 163 12.01 1.73 -10.45
N GLN A 164 12.03 2.80 -11.24
CA GLN A 164 12.33 2.71 -12.67
C GLN A 164 13.79 3.04 -12.96
N GLY A 165 14.34 4.05 -12.30
CA GLY A 165 15.76 4.35 -12.35
C GLY A 165 16.07 5.81 -12.11
N CYS A 166 17.32 6.19 -12.42
CA CYS A 166 17.79 7.55 -12.34
C CYS A 166 18.49 7.95 -13.64
N SER A 167 18.28 9.19 -14.08
CA SER A 167 18.92 9.79 -15.23
C SER A 167 19.76 10.99 -14.81
N ASN A 168 20.89 11.15 -15.48
CA ASN A 168 21.76 12.32 -15.38
C ASN A 168 21.82 13.11 -16.70
N ASP A 169 20.99 12.73 -17.68
CA ASP A 169 20.88 13.42 -18.96
C ASP A 169 20.00 14.67 -18.79
N GLY A 170 20.64 15.76 -18.37
CA GLY A 170 19.97 17.03 -18.05
C GLY A 170 20.02 17.33 -16.56
N GLU A 171 18.86 17.61 -15.97
CA GLU A 171 18.73 17.69 -14.51
C GLU A 171 18.75 16.27 -13.94
N ARG A 172 19.58 16.03 -12.93
CA ARG A 172 19.65 14.73 -12.26
C ARG A 172 18.30 14.43 -11.64
N GLN A 173 17.73 13.30 -12.00
CA GLN A 173 16.39 12.91 -11.56
C GLN A 173 16.28 11.40 -11.39
N CYS A 174 15.38 10.97 -10.52
CA CYS A 174 14.99 9.56 -10.40
C CYS A 174 13.47 9.44 -10.56
N ASN A 175 13.01 8.29 -11.04
CA ASN A 175 11.59 8.02 -11.17
C ASN A 175 11.18 6.61 -10.73
N PHE A 176 9.92 6.48 -10.35
CA PHE A 176 9.31 5.25 -9.88
C PHE A 176 7.81 5.23 -10.17
N HIS A 177 7.22 4.03 -10.22
CA HIS A 177 5.81 3.84 -10.58
C HIS A 177 4.97 3.32 -9.41
N ALA A 178 3.76 3.84 -9.28
CA ALA A 178 2.68 3.25 -8.47
C ALA A 178 1.31 3.59 -9.05
N GLY A 179 0.39 2.63 -9.04
CA GLY A 179 -1.01 2.82 -9.43
C GLY A 179 -1.21 3.38 -10.84
N GLY A 180 -0.28 3.16 -11.77
CA GLY A 180 -0.33 3.72 -13.12
C GLY A 180 0.10 5.20 -13.23
N THR A 181 0.84 5.70 -12.25
CA THR A 181 1.46 7.04 -12.23
C THR A 181 2.99 6.90 -12.18
N ASN A 182 3.68 7.71 -12.99
CA ASN A 182 5.14 7.83 -13.00
C ASN A 182 5.57 9.06 -12.18
N PHE A 183 6.22 8.82 -11.05
CA PHE A 183 6.64 9.88 -10.14
C PHE A 183 8.08 10.28 -10.41
N PHE A 184 8.35 11.59 -10.49
CA PHE A 184 9.67 12.16 -10.73
C PHE A 184 10.19 12.89 -9.49
N VAL A 185 11.48 12.72 -9.21
CA VAL A 185 12.20 13.41 -8.14
C VAL A 185 13.41 14.10 -8.75
N PHE A 186 13.45 15.42 -8.69
CA PHE A 186 14.50 16.25 -9.28
C PHE A 186 15.55 16.66 -8.23
N ASP A 187 16.82 16.66 -8.61
CA ASP A 187 17.94 17.07 -7.75
C ASP A 187 18.12 18.60 -7.74
N ASP A 188 17.14 19.28 -7.15
CA ASP A 188 17.12 20.74 -6.96
C ASP A 188 17.54 21.18 -5.55
N GLY A 189 18.01 20.23 -4.74
CA GLY A 189 18.45 20.42 -3.36
C GLY A 189 17.36 20.28 -2.28
N ARG A 190 16.09 20.01 -2.65
CA ARG A 190 15.01 19.79 -1.67
C ARG A 190 14.96 18.35 -1.15
N THR A 191 15.23 17.38 -2.02
CA THR A 191 15.35 15.96 -1.66
C THR A 191 16.74 15.67 -1.06
N PRO A 192 16.86 14.92 0.06
CA PRO A 192 18.15 14.55 0.62
C PRO A 192 19.02 13.78 -0.39
N GLN A 193 20.30 14.16 -0.49
CA GLN A 193 21.27 13.52 -1.40
C GLN A 193 21.45 12.01 -1.17
N LEU A 194 21.22 11.55 0.07
CA LEU A 194 21.23 10.14 0.40
C LEU A 194 20.12 9.37 -0.31
N ALA A 195 18.93 9.98 -0.51
CA ALA A 195 17.83 9.34 -1.22
C ALA A 195 18.20 9.06 -2.68
N PHE A 196 18.79 10.04 -3.39
CA PHE A 196 19.31 9.82 -4.74
C PHE A 196 20.41 8.75 -4.76
N THR A 197 21.36 8.80 -3.82
CA THR A 197 22.45 7.81 -3.73
C THR A 197 21.90 6.39 -3.55
N VAL A 198 20.86 6.22 -2.74
CA VAL A 198 20.18 4.94 -2.54
C VAL A 198 19.51 4.51 -3.85
N MET A 199 18.70 5.36 -4.47
CA MET A 199 17.98 5.01 -5.71
C MET A 199 18.92 4.67 -6.86
N GLU A 200 20.02 5.42 -7.05
CA GLU A 200 21.02 5.17 -8.10
C GLU A 200 21.79 3.86 -7.93
N ALA A 201 21.86 3.33 -6.70
CA ALA A 201 22.55 2.08 -6.41
C ALA A 201 21.66 0.83 -6.61
N LEU A 202 20.38 1.02 -6.95
CA LEU A 202 19.39 -0.04 -7.07
C LEU A 202 19.03 -0.29 -8.53
N ASP A 203 18.71 -1.55 -8.83
CA ASP A 203 18.30 -1.96 -10.17
C ASP A 203 16.84 -1.54 -10.44
N PRO A 204 16.48 -1.22 -11.71
CA PRO A 204 15.08 -1.07 -12.12
C PRO A 204 14.24 -2.28 -11.72
N GLY A 205 13.04 -2.04 -11.21
CA GLY A 205 12.16 -3.07 -10.66
C GLY A 205 12.30 -3.29 -9.16
N THR A 206 13.25 -2.63 -8.49
CA THR A 206 13.40 -2.74 -7.05
C THR A 206 12.17 -2.17 -6.32
N PRO A 207 11.52 -2.94 -5.43
CA PRO A 207 10.40 -2.45 -4.65
C PRO A 207 10.85 -1.50 -3.54
N LEU A 208 10.25 -0.32 -3.49
CA LEU A 208 10.54 0.72 -2.50
C LEU A 208 9.29 1.10 -1.71
N PHE A 209 9.51 1.63 -0.51
CA PHE A 209 8.58 2.49 0.20
C PHE A 209 9.17 3.91 0.19
N ILE A 210 8.37 4.88 -0.24
CA ILE A 210 8.75 6.29 -0.30
C ILE A 210 7.97 7.10 0.72
N ASP A 211 8.60 8.14 1.26
CA ASP A 211 7.94 9.16 2.07
C ASP A 211 8.37 10.55 1.57
N GLY A 212 7.40 11.40 1.20
CA GLY A 212 7.68 12.69 0.60
C GLY A 212 6.47 13.63 0.54
N ASP A 213 6.62 14.68 -0.24
CA ASP A 213 5.55 15.61 -0.60
C ASP A 213 5.33 15.55 -2.11
N LEU A 214 4.07 15.46 -2.56
CA LEU A 214 3.65 15.66 -3.95
C LEU A 214 3.67 17.15 -4.26
N GLU A 215 4.65 17.59 -5.03
CA GLU A 215 4.77 18.98 -5.46
C GLU A 215 3.75 19.33 -6.54
N ALA A 216 3.63 18.47 -7.54
CA ALA A 216 2.73 18.66 -8.67
C ALA A 216 2.16 17.31 -9.11
N ILE A 217 0.88 17.30 -9.48
CA ILE A 217 0.19 16.12 -10.00
C ILE A 217 -0.32 16.46 -11.39
N TYR A 218 -0.03 15.57 -12.33
CA TYR A 218 -0.51 15.61 -13.70
C TYR A 218 -1.36 14.36 -13.98
N ASP A 219 -1.85 14.22 -15.21
CA ASP A 219 -2.77 13.13 -15.55
C ASP A 219 -2.17 11.72 -15.37
N ARG A 220 -0.84 11.60 -15.56
CA ARG A 220 -0.09 10.33 -15.58
C ARG A 220 1.25 10.39 -14.87
N THR A 221 1.68 11.59 -14.48
CA THR A 221 2.95 11.82 -13.82
C THR A 221 2.74 12.67 -12.59
N ALA A 222 3.68 12.64 -11.65
CA ALA A 222 3.68 13.55 -10.51
C ALA A 222 5.11 13.89 -10.11
N ASP A 223 5.33 15.12 -9.68
CA ASP A 223 6.62 15.57 -9.17
C ASP A 223 6.63 15.45 -7.65
N MET A 224 7.74 14.96 -7.12
CA MET A 224 7.88 14.62 -5.72
C MET A 224 9.17 15.18 -5.13
N VAL A 225 9.06 15.66 -3.89
CA VAL A 225 10.20 15.90 -3.02
C VAL A 225 10.24 14.82 -1.95
N LEU A 226 11.26 13.97 -1.98
CA LEU A 226 11.40 12.89 -1.01
C LEU A 226 11.99 13.41 0.30
N ARG A 227 11.48 12.87 1.41
CA ARG A 227 12.13 12.93 2.72
C ARG A 227 12.92 11.65 2.99
N ASP A 228 12.36 10.51 2.61
CA ASP A 228 12.96 9.20 2.82
C ASP A 228 12.59 8.22 1.70
N VAL A 229 13.47 7.24 1.49
CA VAL A 229 13.26 6.13 0.56
C VAL A 229 13.92 4.88 1.12
N THR A 230 13.15 3.79 1.18
CA THR A 230 13.61 2.53 1.76
C THR A 230 13.27 1.36 0.86
N VAL A 231 14.17 0.38 0.78
CA VAL A 231 13.88 -0.89 0.11
C VAL A 231 12.92 -1.67 0.98
N ARG A 232 11.81 -2.12 0.41
CA ARG A 232 10.82 -2.95 1.10
C ARG A 232 10.94 -4.42 0.68
N PRO A 233 10.44 -5.36 1.49
CA PRO A 233 10.33 -6.76 1.08
C PRO A 233 9.48 -6.93 -0.19
N TRP A 234 9.83 -7.94 -0.97
CA TRP A 234 9.12 -8.33 -2.16
C TRP A 234 7.77 -8.98 -1.82
N THR A 235 6.73 -8.58 -2.53
CA THR A 235 5.41 -9.20 -2.54
C THR A 235 5.30 -10.24 -3.66
N GLU A 236 4.21 -11.00 -3.69
CA GLU A 236 3.92 -11.90 -4.80
C GLU A 236 3.71 -11.14 -6.13
N TYR A 237 3.17 -9.93 -6.08
CA TYR A 237 2.95 -9.08 -7.25
C TYR A 237 4.27 -8.54 -7.81
N ASP A 238 5.18 -8.11 -6.94
CA ASP A 238 6.55 -7.72 -7.36
C ASP A 238 7.27 -8.91 -8.00
N ALA A 239 7.12 -10.11 -7.43
CA ALA A 239 7.70 -11.33 -7.98
C ALA A 239 7.14 -11.69 -9.36
N LEU A 240 5.85 -11.45 -9.62
CA LEU A 240 5.23 -11.63 -10.93
C LEU A 240 5.72 -10.60 -11.94
N LEU A 241 5.74 -9.32 -11.58
CA LEU A 241 6.29 -8.24 -12.42
C LEU A 241 7.76 -8.50 -12.78
N ASN A 242 8.54 -9.02 -11.84
CA ASN A 242 9.95 -9.37 -12.08
C ASN A 242 10.14 -10.57 -13.02
N LYS A 243 9.17 -11.50 -13.11
CA LYS A 243 9.22 -12.56 -14.13
C LYS A 243 9.01 -12.01 -15.54
N LEU A 244 8.33 -10.87 -15.67
CA LEU A 244 8.08 -10.21 -16.96
C LEU A 244 9.31 -9.48 -17.51
N GLN A 245 10.37 -9.24 -16.72
CA GLN A 245 11.54 -8.45 -17.17
C GLN A 245 12.21 -9.07 -18.41
N GLY A 246 12.65 -8.25 -19.35
CA GLY A 246 13.32 -8.65 -20.59
C GLY A 246 12.46 -8.50 -21.85
N GLN A 247 12.96 -9.00 -22.97
CA GLN A 247 12.35 -8.84 -24.29
C GLN A 247 11.42 -10.01 -24.62
N TRP A 248 10.27 -9.70 -25.22
CA TRP A 248 9.22 -10.63 -25.59
C TRP A 248 8.73 -10.38 -27.01
N TYR A 249 8.28 -11.43 -27.68
CA TYR A 249 7.60 -11.34 -28.97
C TYR A 249 6.29 -12.13 -28.95
N SER A 250 5.28 -11.65 -29.69
CA SER A 250 3.99 -12.34 -29.83
C SER A 250 4.15 -13.62 -30.67
N GLU A 251 3.54 -14.71 -30.24
CA GLU A 251 3.51 -15.96 -31.02
C GLU A 251 2.63 -15.84 -32.27
N ASP A 252 1.59 -15.00 -32.22
CA ASP A 252 0.66 -14.79 -33.34
C ASP A 252 1.23 -13.81 -34.38
N ASP A 253 2.03 -12.84 -33.94
CA ASP A 253 2.71 -11.87 -34.80
C ASP A 253 4.11 -11.52 -34.25
N PRO A 254 5.18 -12.20 -34.70
CA PRO A 254 6.54 -11.97 -34.21
C PRO A 254 7.11 -10.58 -34.47
N ASN A 255 6.47 -9.77 -35.33
CA ASN A 255 6.84 -8.37 -35.52
C ASN A 255 6.36 -7.48 -34.37
N SER A 256 5.37 -7.91 -33.60
CA SER A 256 4.94 -7.28 -32.34
C SER A 256 5.82 -7.78 -31.21
N GLN A 257 6.64 -6.89 -30.67
CA GLN A 257 7.58 -7.18 -29.59
C GLN A 257 7.49 -6.11 -28.52
N PHE A 258 7.91 -6.45 -27.31
CA PHE A 258 8.07 -5.47 -26.25
C PHE A 258 9.22 -5.84 -25.32
N THR A 259 9.76 -4.85 -24.63
CA THR A 259 10.75 -5.05 -23.56
C THR A 259 10.18 -4.53 -22.26
N VAL A 260 10.25 -5.33 -21.21
CA VAL A 260 9.90 -4.89 -19.86
C VAL A 260 11.18 -4.60 -19.08
N LEU A 261 11.27 -3.39 -18.55
CA LEU A 261 12.31 -2.97 -17.63
C LEU A 261 11.66 -2.23 -16.45
N GLY A 262 11.90 -2.70 -15.24
CA GLY A 262 11.23 -2.20 -14.04
C GLY A 262 9.71 -2.37 -14.13
N ALA A 263 9.01 -1.25 -14.10
CA ALA A 263 7.55 -1.18 -14.23
C ALA A 263 7.12 -0.62 -15.59
N GLU A 264 8.00 -0.53 -16.59
CA GLU A 264 7.66 -0.04 -17.92
C GLU A 264 7.74 -1.15 -18.97
N ARG A 265 6.80 -1.10 -19.93
CA ARG A 265 6.79 -1.92 -21.14
C ARG A 265 7.00 -1.01 -22.34
N GLU A 266 8.16 -1.11 -22.98
CA GLU A 266 8.41 -0.47 -24.28
C GLU A 266 7.92 -1.39 -25.40
N ASN A 267 6.94 -0.93 -26.18
CA ASN A 267 6.37 -1.67 -27.30
C ASN A 267 7.07 -1.31 -28.61
N THR A 268 7.23 -2.30 -29.47
CA THR A 268 7.76 -2.14 -30.83
C THR A 268 6.95 -2.94 -31.83
N TYR A 269 6.83 -2.41 -33.04
CA TYR A 269 6.24 -3.09 -34.19
C TYR A 269 7.18 -2.99 -35.39
N GLU A 270 7.55 -4.14 -35.98
CA GLU A 270 8.57 -4.22 -37.04
C GLU A 270 9.89 -3.54 -36.64
N GLY A 271 10.25 -3.63 -35.35
CA GLY A 271 11.44 -3.02 -34.78
C GLY A 271 11.37 -1.51 -34.57
N SER A 272 10.25 -0.86 -34.89
CA SER A 272 10.01 0.56 -34.62
C SER A 272 9.30 0.73 -33.29
N PHE A 273 9.74 1.69 -32.47
CA PHE A 273 9.06 2.07 -31.23
C PHE A 273 7.61 2.46 -31.50
N SER A 274 6.69 1.96 -30.68
CA SER A 274 5.25 2.23 -30.80
C SER A 274 4.61 2.80 -29.54
N GLY A 275 5.32 2.88 -28.42
CA GLY A 275 4.81 3.48 -27.18
C GLY A 275 5.35 2.78 -25.92
N VAL A 276 5.19 3.43 -24.78
CA VAL A 276 5.51 2.89 -23.45
C VAL A 276 4.22 2.70 -22.66
N ASP A 277 4.13 1.60 -21.91
CA ASP A 277 3.10 1.40 -20.90
C ASP A 277 3.67 1.29 -19.50
N TYR A 278 2.93 1.81 -18.53
CA TYR A 278 3.20 1.65 -17.10
C TYR A 278 2.47 0.41 -16.59
N LEU A 279 3.23 -0.54 -16.05
CA LEU A 279 2.77 -1.84 -15.60
C LEU A 279 2.64 -1.88 -14.08
N TRP A 280 1.60 -2.54 -13.59
CA TRP A 280 1.59 -3.07 -12.23
C TRP A 280 0.75 -4.34 -12.13
N VAL A 281 1.05 -5.17 -11.13
CA VAL A 281 0.30 -6.39 -10.83
C VAL A 281 -0.50 -6.20 -9.55
N SER A 282 -1.78 -6.59 -9.56
CA SER A 282 -2.66 -6.52 -8.38
C SER A 282 -3.72 -7.62 -8.37
N ASP A 283 -4.47 -7.70 -7.27
CA ASP A 283 -5.65 -8.56 -7.09
C ASP A 283 -6.91 -8.08 -7.81
N ARG A 284 -6.88 -6.85 -8.33
CA ARG A 284 -7.95 -6.23 -9.12
C ARG A 284 -7.43 -5.58 -10.39
N CYS A 285 -8.28 -5.42 -11.38
CA CYS A 285 -8.02 -4.59 -12.55
C CYS A 285 -9.29 -3.91 -13.00
N ASP A 286 -9.38 -2.60 -12.80
CA ASP A 286 -10.57 -1.82 -13.11
C ASP A 286 -11.81 -2.42 -12.41
N ARG A 287 -12.79 -2.96 -13.16
CA ARG A 287 -13.98 -3.66 -12.62
C ARG A 287 -13.81 -5.17 -12.37
N PHE A 288 -12.64 -5.73 -12.66
CA PHE A 288 -12.38 -7.17 -12.57
C PHE A 288 -11.68 -7.52 -11.25
N GLU A 289 -12.21 -8.51 -10.53
CA GLU A 289 -11.72 -8.98 -9.23
C GLU A 289 -11.90 -10.51 -9.10
N GLY A 290 -11.16 -11.14 -8.18
CA GLY A 290 -11.38 -12.51 -7.72
C GLY A 290 -10.60 -13.62 -8.45
N GLU A 291 -10.46 -13.53 -9.78
CA GLU A 291 -9.70 -14.53 -10.58
C GLU A 291 -8.26 -14.07 -10.90
N GLY A 292 -7.73 -13.11 -10.15
CA GLY A 292 -6.37 -12.60 -10.32
C GLY A 292 -5.28 -13.67 -10.16
N PRO A 293 -4.00 -13.30 -10.35
CA PRO A 293 -3.49 -11.93 -10.43
C PRO A 293 -3.75 -11.25 -11.78
N TYR A 294 -3.89 -9.93 -11.75
CA TYR A 294 -4.09 -9.12 -12.94
C TYR A 294 -2.87 -8.25 -13.23
N LEU A 295 -2.52 -8.13 -14.51
CA LEU A 295 -1.58 -7.16 -15.02
C LEU A 295 -2.36 -5.99 -15.59
N TYR A 296 -2.18 -4.81 -15.02
CA TYR A 296 -2.65 -3.57 -15.60
C TYR A 296 -1.52 -2.93 -16.42
N ALA A 297 -1.87 -2.36 -17.56
CA ALA A 297 -0.99 -1.53 -18.37
C ALA A 297 -1.67 -0.18 -18.66
N ARG A 298 -0.97 0.94 -18.42
CA ARG A 298 -1.44 2.29 -18.80
C ARG A 298 -0.51 2.87 -19.86
N GLU A 299 -1.03 3.23 -21.02
CA GLU A 299 -0.22 3.84 -22.06
C GLU A 299 0.22 5.27 -21.66
N GLU A 300 1.51 5.57 -21.83
CA GLU A 300 2.11 6.85 -21.46
C GLU A 300 1.51 8.02 -22.25
N GLU A 301 1.29 7.86 -23.56
CA GLU A 301 0.88 8.97 -24.44
C GLU A 301 -0.63 9.23 -24.34
N SER A 302 -1.45 8.17 -24.42
CA SER A 302 -2.91 8.27 -24.45
C SER A 302 -3.54 8.23 -23.06
N GLY A 303 -2.91 7.57 -22.09
CA GLY A 303 -3.51 7.24 -20.79
C GLY A 303 -4.54 6.12 -20.85
N GLU A 304 -4.74 5.50 -22.02
CA GLU A 304 -5.59 4.32 -22.17
C GLU A 304 -5.07 3.21 -21.27
N SER A 305 -6.01 2.47 -20.70
CA SER A 305 -5.75 1.48 -19.68
C SER A 305 -6.22 0.13 -20.15
N TYR A 306 -5.36 -0.87 -19.99
CA TYR A 306 -5.59 -2.23 -20.44
C TYR A 306 -5.49 -3.19 -19.26
N CYS A 307 -6.48 -4.07 -19.19
CA CYS A 307 -6.60 -5.05 -18.14
C CYS A 307 -6.39 -6.46 -18.67
N TYR A 308 -5.42 -7.16 -18.08
CA TYR A 308 -5.11 -8.54 -18.43
C TYR A 308 -5.18 -9.44 -17.19
N GLN A 309 -5.78 -10.62 -17.32
CA GLN A 309 -5.51 -11.70 -16.39
C GLN A 309 -4.12 -12.26 -16.71
N LEU A 310 -3.26 -12.35 -15.70
CA LEU A 310 -1.95 -12.96 -15.83
C LEU A 310 -2.08 -14.47 -15.60
N SER A 311 -2.43 -15.19 -16.67
CA SER A 311 -2.74 -16.63 -16.61
C SER A 311 -1.48 -17.48 -16.40
N TYR A 312 -0.36 -17.09 -17.01
CA TYR A 312 0.90 -17.83 -16.87
C TYR A 312 2.11 -16.94 -17.15
N VAL A 313 3.17 -17.08 -16.36
CA VAL A 313 4.48 -16.48 -16.66
C VAL A 313 5.62 -17.33 -16.10
N ASP A 314 6.63 -17.59 -16.93
CA ASP A 314 7.90 -18.18 -16.54
C ASP A 314 9.09 -17.52 -17.29
N GLN A 315 10.25 -18.18 -17.30
CA GLN A 315 11.46 -17.64 -17.93
C GLN A 315 11.41 -17.60 -19.47
N ARG A 316 10.41 -18.21 -20.12
CA ARG A 316 10.32 -18.38 -21.58
C ARG A 316 8.95 -18.05 -22.15
N GLN A 317 7.88 -18.14 -21.36
CA GLN A 317 6.50 -18.01 -21.80
C GLN A 317 5.73 -17.04 -20.94
N LEU A 318 4.83 -16.30 -21.60
CA LEU A 318 3.85 -15.44 -20.99
C LEU A 318 2.51 -15.66 -21.69
N GLU A 319 1.47 -15.93 -20.91
CA GLU A 319 0.09 -15.99 -21.37
C GLU A 319 -0.74 -14.96 -20.60
N LEU A 320 -1.36 -14.05 -21.35
CA LEU A 320 -2.26 -13.03 -20.85
C LEU A 320 -3.65 -13.24 -21.44
N MET A 321 -4.70 -12.99 -20.68
CA MET A 321 -6.06 -12.87 -21.22
C MET A 321 -6.50 -11.42 -21.17
N TYR A 322 -6.75 -10.80 -22.32
CA TYR A 322 -7.28 -9.45 -22.39
C TYR A 322 -8.74 -9.46 -21.91
N LEU A 323 -8.99 -8.84 -20.76
CA LEU A 323 -10.25 -9.00 -20.02
C LEU A 323 -11.49 -8.46 -20.74
N PRO A 324 -11.45 -7.34 -21.50
CA PRO A 324 -12.63 -6.85 -22.21
C PRO A 324 -13.18 -7.79 -23.27
N SER A 325 -12.34 -8.62 -23.92
CA SER A 325 -12.78 -9.53 -24.99
C SER A 325 -12.56 -11.02 -24.70
N GLY A 326 -11.78 -11.37 -23.67
CA GLY A 326 -11.38 -12.74 -23.35
C GLY A 326 -10.34 -13.33 -24.32
N ASN A 327 -9.73 -12.50 -25.18
CA ASN A 327 -8.72 -12.97 -26.12
C ASN A 327 -7.45 -13.38 -25.35
N ILE A 328 -6.92 -14.57 -25.67
CA ILE A 328 -5.66 -15.04 -25.10
C ILE A 328 -4.51 -14.57 -25.98
N LEU A 329 -3.53 -13.92 -25.35
CA LEU A 329 -2.31 -13.40 -25.94
C LEU A 329 -1.14 -14.26 -25.45
N ARG A 330 -0.32 -14.76 -26.37
CA ARG A 330 0.84 -15.62 -26.06
C ARG A 330 2.11 -14.99 -26.53
N TYR A 331 3.10 -15.00 -25.64
CA TYR A 331 4.41 -14.42 -25.90
C TYR A 331 5.52 -15.37 -25.52
N ARG A 332 6.64 -15.22 -26.22
CA ARG A 332 7.89 -15.92 -25.97
C ARG A 332 8.99 -14.92 -25.68
N LYS A 333 9.87 -15.29 -24.75
CA LYS A 333 11.03 -14.47 -24.41
C LYS A 333 12.07 -14.56 -25.52
N LEU A 334 12.63 -13.42 -25.92
CA LEU A 334 13.77 -13.33 -26.83
C LEU A 334 15.03 -13.62 -25.99
N ASP A 335 15.80 -14.65 -26.38
CA ASP A 335 16.99 -15.11 -25.66
C ASP A 335 18.11 -14.05 -25.58
#